data_AF-A0AAV9XPT3-F1
#
_entry.id   AF-A0AAV9XPT3-F1
#
_cell.length_a   1.000
_cell.length_b   1.000
_cell.length_c   1.000
_cell.angle_alpha   90.00
_cell.angle_beta   90.00
_cell.angle_gamma   90.00
#
_symmetry.space_group_name_H-M   'P 1'
#
loop_
_entity.id
_entity.type
_entity.pdbx_description
1 polymer ?
#
loop_
_entity_poly.entity_id
_entity_poly.type
_entity_poly.pdbx_seq_one_letter_code
_entity_poly.pdbx_strand_id
1 'polypeptide(L)'
;MNDPLNNSEDFWIFGYGEDHRGTPEAPGRVVTLIEHPTEEPVWGAAYLIAPSEVERIKQYLDLREINGYSIHRHPVYHNLADRESEGIPNPIPAILYIGTPDNPQFVGPAESTTALAQHILNSRGPSGENKEYLYNLHTALEQLAPEAHDPHISELARAAAEIEGIPLD
;
A
#
# COMPACT_ATOMS: atom_id res chain seq x y z
N MET A 1 28.89 -10.68 6.28
CA MET A 1 27.82 -9.87 6.87
C MET A 1 26.64 -10.07 5.96
N ASN A 2 25.61 -10.75 6.46
CA ASN A 2 24.39 -10.96 5.69
C ASN A 2 23.68 -9.62 5.63
N ASP A 3 23.57 -9.05 4.43
CA ASP A 3 22.71 -7.92 4.18
C ASP A 3 21.26 -8.42 4.32
N PRO A 4 20.49 -7.98 5.33
CA PRO A 4 19.11 -8.40 5.52
C PRO A 4 18.19 -7.90 4.38
N LEU A 5 18.70 -7.12 3.43
CA LEU A 5 17.96 -6.60 2.27
C LEU A 5 18.09 -7.50 1.03
N ASN A 6 18.79 -8.63 1.11
CA ASN A 6 19.20 -9.42 -0.08
C ASN A 6 18.60 -10.83 -0.16
N ASN A 7 17.48 -11.11 0.50
CA ASN A 7 16.73 -12.34 0.29
C ASN A 7 15.33 -12.03 -0.25
N SER A 8 15.10 -12.49 -1.49
CA SER A 8 13.83 -12.87 -2.14
C SER A 8 12.49 -12.33 -1.62
N GLU A 9 11.74 -11.67 -2.50
CA GLU A 9 10.27 -11.55 -2.45
C GLU A 9 9.69 -10.90 -1.18
N ASP A 10 10.45 -10.02 -0.55
CA ASP A 10 10.04 -9.42 0.72
C ASP A 10 9.13 -8.20 0.51
N PHE A 11 7.93 -8.29 1.08
CA PHE A 11 7.01 -7.18 1.26
C PHE A 11 7.21 -6.52 2.61
N TRP A 12 7.12 -5.20 2.61
CA TRP A 12 7.42 -4.37 3.76
C TRP A 12 6.16 -3.62 4.14
N ILE A 13 5.56 -4.06 5.23
CA ILE A 13 4.38 -3.44 5.78
C ILE A 13 4.79 -2.32 6.72
N PHE A 14 4.12 -1.19 6.56
CA PHE A 14 4.19 -0.10 7.48
C PHE A 14 3.44 -0.43 8.77
N GLY A 15 4.11 -0.23 9.90
CA GLY A 15 3.66 -0.70 11.21
C GLY A 15 2.72 0.23 11.92
N TYR A 16 2.22 1.30 11.30
CA TYR A 16 1.37 2.27 11.98
C TYR A 16 0.10 2.56 11.19
N GLY A 17 -1.01 2.18 11.82
CA GLY A 17 -2.31 2.79 11.59
C GLY A 17 -2.91 3.22 12.92
N GLU A 18 -2.16 3.79 13.87
CA GLU A 18 -2.66 4.16 15.20
C GLU A 18 -3.89 5.10 15.18
N ASP A 19 -4.05 5.86 14.09
CA ASP A 19 -5.17 6.75 13.81
C ASP A 19 -6.19 6.16 12.82
N HIS A 20 -5.86 5.03 12.19
CA HIS A 20 -6.68 4.39 11.17
C HIS A 20 -7.01 2.92 11.46
N ARG A 21 -6.05 2.00 11.35
CA ARG A 21 -6.27 0.53 11.38
C ARG A 21 -5.72 -0.20 12.62
N GLY A 22 -5.21 0.53 13.60
CA GLY A 22 -4.76 0.08 14.92
C GLY A 22 -4.88 1.19 15.97
N THR A 23 -4.23 1.00 17.11
CA THR A 23 -4.07 2.02 18.17
C THR A 23 -2.61 2.08 18.63
N PRO A 24 -2.21 3.06 19.45
CA PRO A 24 -0.83 3.11 19.94
C PRO A 24 -0.34 1.88 20.71
N GLU A 25 -1.25 1.23 21.44
CA GLU A 25 -0.96 0.03 22.21
C GLU A 25 -1.05 -1.25 21.37
N ALA A 26 -1.75 -1.20 20.23
CA ALA A 26 -2.01 -2.33 19.33
C ALA A 26 -1.98 -1.84 17.87
N PRO A 27 -0.79 -1.58 17.31
CA PRO A 27 -0.67 -0.90 16.03
C PRO A 27 -1.07 -1.80 14.87
N GLY A 28 -1.71 -1.21 13.85
CA GLY A 28 -2.09 -1.90 12.63
C GLY A 28 -0.93 -2.09 11.65
N ARG A 29 -1.27 -2.50 10.44
CA ARG A 29 -0.39 -2.91 9.35
C ARG A 29 -1.00 -2.41 8.04
N VAL A 30 -0.32 -1.46 7.39
CA VAL A 30 -0.75 -0.84 6.12
C VAL A 30 0.43 -0.82 5.14
N VAL A 31 0.18 -0.67 3.85
CA VAL A 31 1.25 -0.75 2.83
C VAL A 31 2.09 0.54 2.77
N THR A 32 3.35 0.38 2.40
CA THR A 32 4.22 1.48 1.92
C THR A 32 4.97 1.02 0.68
N LEU A 33 5.59 1.95 -0.04
CA LEU A 33 6.49 1.64 -1.16
C LEU A 33 7.93 1.63 -0.67
N ILE A 34 8.71 0.65 -1.12
CA ILE A 34 10.14 0.58 -0.87
C ILE A 34 10.89 0.43 -2.19
N GLU A 35 12.13 0.91 -2.23
CA GLU A 35 13.00 0.63 -3.36
C GLU A 35 13.36 -0.86 -3.39
N HIS A 36 13.09 -1.52 -4.51
CA HIS A 36 13.39 -2.92 -4.71
C HIS A 36 14.06 -3.12 -6.07
N PRO A 37 15.06 -4.00 -6.21
CA PRO A 37 15.81 -4.20 -7.46
C PRO A 37 15.01 -4.91 -8.58
N THR A 38 13.70 -5.10 -8.42
CA THR A 38 12.83 -5.73 -9.43
C THR A 38 12.41 -4.73 -10.50
N GLU A 39 12.11 -5.24 -11.70
CA GLU A 39 11.46 -4.48 -12.76
C GLU A 39 9.93 -4.61 -12.72
N GLU A 40 9.39 -5.39 -11.79
CA GLU A 40 7.94 -5.54 -11.61
C GLU A 40 7.29 -4.22 -11.15
N PRO A 41 6.22 -3.77 -11.82
CA PRO A 41 5.55 -2.53 -11.46
C PRO A 41 4.69 -2.72 -10.21
N VAL A 42 4.57 -1.66 -9.42
CA VAL A 42 3.50 -1.55 -8.42
C VAL A 42 2.27 -0.96 -9.10
N TRP A 43 1.18 -1.73 -9.10
CA TRP A 43 -0.08 -1.30 -9.68
C TRP A 43 -0.86 -0.39 -8.74
N GLY A 44 -1.58 0.57 -9.33
CA GLY A 44 -2.39 1.51 -8.57
C GLY A 44 -3.15 2.47 -9.48
N ALA A 45 -3.69 3.53 -8.88
CA ALA A 45 -4.44 4.55 -9.59
C ALA A 45 -3.79 5.92 -9.41
N ALA A 46 -3.67 6.66 -10.52
CA ALA A 46 -3.26 8.06 -10.50
C ALA A 46 -4.50 8.97 -10.57
N TYR A 47 -4.60 9.92 -9.64
CA TYR A 47 -5.74 10.85 -9.56
C TYR A 47 -5.31 12.24 -10.01
N LEU A 48 -5.97 12.76 -11.07
CA LEU A 48 -5.80 14.14 -11.51
C LEU A 48 -6.67 15.07 -10.65
N ILE A 49 -6.03 15.95 -9.90
CA ILE A 49 -6.71 16.96 -9.09
C ILE A 49 -6.95 18.21 -9.93
N ALA A 50 -8.19 18.71 -9.95
CA ALA A 50 -8.53 19.96 -10.60
C ALA A 50 -7.67 21.12 -10.04
N PRO A 51 -7.12 22.02 -10.88
CA PRO A 51 -6.19 23.05 -10.43
C PRO A 51 -6.69 23.90 -9.25
N SER A 52 -8.00 24.20 -9.21
CA SER A 52 -8.62 24.97 -8.12
C SER A 52 -8.67 24.23 -6.78
N GLU A 53 -8.60 22.90 -6.79
CA GLU A 53 -8.73 22.04 -5.61
C GLU A 53 -7.37 21.56 -5.07
N VAL A 54 -6.27 21.80 -5.80
CA VAL A 54 -4.93 21.27 -5.47
C VAL A 54 -4.53 21.64 -4.05
N GLU A 55 -4.63 22.91 -3.66
CA GLU A 55 -4.21 23.36 -2.33
C GLU A 55 -5.03 22.70 -1.22
N ARG A 56 -6.37 22.66 -1.39
CA ARG A 56 -7.28 22.06 -0.41
C ARG A 56 -7.05 20.56 -0.25
N ILE A 57 -6.89 19.84 -1.36
CA ILE A 57 -6.66 18.39 -1.35
C ILE A 57 -5.26 18.08 -0.83
N LYS A 58 -4.24 18.87 -1.19
CA LYS A 58 -2.90 18.69 -0.65
C LYS A 58 -2.89 18.86 0.87
N GLN A 59 -3.53 19.91 1.41
CA GLN A 59 -3.64 20.08 2.86
C GLN A 59 -4.36 18.93 3.54
N TYR A 60 -5.42 18.39 2.93
CA TYR A 60 -6.12 17.20 3.42
C TYR A 60 -5.21 15.97 3.43
N LEU A 61 -4.45 15.73 2.35
CA LEU A 61 -3.51 14.61 2.26
C LEU A 61 -2.33 14.77 3.23
N ASP A 62 -1.77 15.97 3.37
CA ASP A 62 -0.69 16.26 4.32
C ASP A 62 -1.12 15.92 5.77
N LEU A 63 -2.38 16.15 6.13
CA LEU A 63 -2.93 15.79 7.45
C LEU A 63 -3.17 14.28 7.60
N ARG A 64 -3.64 13.62 6.55
CA ARG A 64 -3.87 12.16 6.55
C ARG A 64 -2.57 11.39 6.66
N GLU A 65 -1.52 11.88 6.01
CA GLU A 65 -0.22 11.20 5.92
C GLU A 65 0.82 11.78 6.91
N ILE A 66 0.35 12.54 7.91
CA ILE A 66 1.16 13.30 8.89
C ILE A 66 2.14 12.42 9.70
N ASN A 67 1.88 11.11 9.75
CA ASN A 67 2.66 10.13 10.49
C ASN A 67 3.90 9.63 9.72
N GLY A 68 4.65 10.58 9.17
CA GLY A 68 6.00 10.37 8.62
C GLY A 68 6.05 9.79 7.21
N TYR A 69 4.99 9.95 6.42
CA TYR A 69 5.11 9.84 4.97
C TYR A 69 5.72 11.13 4.41
N SER A 70 6.64 10.99 3.46
CA SER A 70 7.20 12.11 2.70
C SER A 70 6.62 12.15 1.29
N ILE A 71 6.60 13.33 0.69
CA ILE A 71 6.21 13.51 -0.72
C ILE A 71 7.40 13.22 -1.62
N HIS A 72 7.26 12.22 -2.48
CA HIS A 72 8.20 11.88 -3.53
C HIS A 72 7.61 12.20 -4.90
N ARG A 73 8.46 12.59 -5.85
CA ARG A 73 8.06 12.79 -7.25
C ARG A 73 8.62 11.64 -8.08
N HIS A 74 7.75 10.80 -8.61
CA HIS A 74 8.12 9.73 -9.53
C HIS A 74 7.23 9.70 -10.78
N PRO A 75 7.77 9.26 -11.92
CA PRO A 75 6.96 8.95 -13.09
C PRO A 75 6.03 7.77 -12.80
N VAL A 76 4.76 7.91 -13.15
CA VAL A 76 3.77 6.81 -13.13
C VAL A 76 3.39 6.51 -14.57
N TYR A 77 3.46 5.24 -14.96
CA TYR A 77 3.10 4.80 -16.31
C TYR A 77 1.65 4.31 -16.32
N HIS A 78 0.91 4.65 -17.38
CA HIS A 78 -0.45 4.15 -17.57
C HIS A 78 -0.48 3.08 -18.67
N ASN A 79 -1.42 2.12 -18.54
CA ASN A 79 -1.70 1.09 -19.53
C ASN A 79 -2.96 1.38 -20.38
N LEU A 80 -3.48 2.62 -20.31
CA LEU A 80 -4.64 3.06 -21.09
C LEU A 80 -4.44 2.84 -22.61
N ALA A 81 -5.51 2.42 -23.30
CA ALA A 81 -5.50 2.29 -24.75
C ALA A 81 -5.33 3.66 -25.43
N ASP A 82 -4.80 3.70 -26.66
CA ASP A 82 -4.49 4.94 -27.39
C ASP A 82 -5.64 5.97 -27.44
N ARG A 83 -6.88 5.49 -27.54
CA ARG A 83 -8.07 6.35 -27.58
C ARG A 83 -8.43 6.95 -26.21
N GLU A 84 -8.00 6.30 -25.13
CA GLU A 84 -8.26 6.68 -23.73
C GLU A 84 -7.12 7.53 -23.15
N SER A 85 -5.94 7.47 -23.77
CA SER A 85 -4.75 8.24 -23.38
C SER A 85 -4.62 9.59 -24.10
N GLU A 86 -5.62 10.01 -24.89
CA GLU A 86 -5.58 11.30 -25.59
C GLU A 86 -5.43 12.45 -24.59
N GLY A 87 -4.32 13.18 -24.69
CA GLY A 87 -3.99 14.29 -23.80
C GLY A 87 -3.40 13.89 -22.43
N ILE A 88 -3.17 12.59 -22.19
CA ILE A 88 -2.54 12.08 -20.97
C ILE A 88 -1.07 11.71 -21.29
N PRO A 89 -0.07 12.31 -20.63
CA PRO A 89 1.33 11.96 -20.86
C PRO A 89 1.66 10.56 -20.31
N ASN A 90 2.56 9.84 -20.99
CA ASN A 90 3.13 8.59 -20.49
C ASN A 90 4.67 8.66 -20.53
N PRO A 91 5.38 8.78 -19.39
CA PRO A 91 4.86 8.74 -18.02
C PRO A 91 4.15 10.03 -17.57
N ILE A 92 3.25 9.88 -16.60
CA ILE A 92 2.62 10.96 -15.85
C ILE A 92 3.56 11.40 -14.71
N PRO A 93 3.94 12.69 -14.63
CA PRO A 93 4.64 13.22 -13.45
C PRO A 93 3.67 13.25 -12.26
N ALA A 94 3.90 12.40 -11.25
CA ALA A 94 3.03 12.28 -10.09
C ALA A 94 3.77 12.57 -8.78
N ILE A 95 2.99 12.88 -7.74
CA ILE A 95 3.45 12.84 -6.35
C ILE A 95 2.98 11.55 -5.70
N LEU A 96 3.83 10.97 -4.87
CA LEU A 96 3.55 9.79 -4.07
C LEU A 96 3.84 10.12 -2.61
N TYR A 97 3.00 9.65 -1.70
CA TYR A 97 3.29 9.66 -0.28
C TYR A 97 3.94 8.33 0.06
N ILE A 98 5.17 8.36 0.59
CA ILE A 98 5.95 7.15 0.91
C ILE A 98 6.42 7.23 2.35
N GLY A 99 6.15 6.18 3.13
CA GLY A 99 6.75 5.98 4.45
C GLY A 99 8.12 5.33 4.29
N THR A 100 9.18 6.14 4.37
CA THR A 100 10.56 5.68 4.18
C THR A 100 11.05 4.82 5.36
N PRO A 101 12.08 3.98 5.19
CA PRO A 101 12.65 3.16 6.29
C PRO A 101 13.14 3.96 7.51
N ASP A 102 13.51 5.23 7.33
CA ASP A 102 13.91 6.13 8.42
C ASP A 102 12.74 6.57 9.31
N ASN A 103 11.49 6.27 8.93
CA ASN A 103 10.33 6.58 9.73
C ASN A 103 10.29 5.64 10.96
N PRO A 104 10.17 6.17 12.20
CA PRO A 104 10.09 5.36 13.43
C PRO A 104 9.00 4.29 13.45
N GLN A 105 8.01 4.42 12.57
CA GLN A 105 6.86 3.53 12.45
C GLN A 105 7.06 2.38 11.43
N PHE A 106 8.19 2.36 10.74
CA PHE A 106 8.56 1.28 9.84
C PHE A 106 8.97 0.04 10.66
N VAL A 107 8.24 -1.07 10.51
CA VAL A 107 8.47 -2.29 11.32
C VAL A 107 9.29 -3.36 10.62
N GLY A 108 9.77 -3.08 9.40
CA GLY A 108 10.55 -4.05 8.64
C GLY A 108 9.69 -5.21 8.10
N PRO A 109 10.32 -6.33 7.71
CA PRO A 109 9.61 -7.46 7.15
C PRO A 109 8.99 -8.26 8.29
N ALA A 110 7.86 -8.91 8.04
CA ALA A 110 7.26 -9.79 9.03
C ALA A 110 8.04 -11.11 9.17
N GLU A 111 7.94 -11.76 10.33
CA GLU A 111 8.56 -13.08 10.57
C GLU A 111 8.01 -14.16 9.63
N SER A 112 6.74 -14.04 9.24
CA SER A 112 6.10 -14.86 8.21
C SER A 112 4.79 -14.22 7.74
N THR A 113 4.31 -14.60 6.56
CA THR A 113 2.98 -14.21 6.03
C THR A 113 1.86 -14.58 7.00
N THR A 114 1.91 -15.76 7.63
CA THR A 114 0.90 -16.19 8.62
C THR A 114 0.90 -15.32 9.88
N ALA A 115 2.08 -15.01 10.43
CA ALA A 115 2.19 -14.14 11.60
C ALA A 115 1.64 -12.75 11.30
N LEU A 116 1.91 -12.25 10.09
CA LEU A 116 1.42 -10.95 9.65
C LEU A 116 -0.10 -10.93 9.40
N ALA A 117 -0.63 -11.96 8.75
CA ALA A 117 -2.07 -12.14 8.58
C ALA A 117 -2.77 -12.17 9.95
N GLN A 118 -2.26 -12.96 10.91
CA GLN A 118 -2.80 -13.02 12.26
C GLN A 118 -2.77 -11.67 12.97
N HIS A 119 -1.69 -10.90 12.80
CA HIS A 119 -1.58 -9.55 13.34
C HIS A 119 -2.64 -8.61 12.74
N ILE A 120 -2.81 -8.63 11.41
CA ILE A 120 -3.83 -7.85 10.69
C ILE A 120 -5.23 -8.22 11.19
N LEU A 121 -5.54 -9.51 11.31
CA LEU A 121 -6.85 -9.98 11.78
C LEU A 121 -7.18 -9.50 13.20
N ASN A 122 -6.17 -9.34 14.05
CA ASN A 122 -6.33 -8.91 15.43
C ASN A 122 -6.28 -7.37 15.61
N SER A 123 -6.02 -6.61 14.55
CA SER A 123 -5.82 -5.16 14.62
C SER A 123 -7.06 -4.37 14.22
N ARG A 124 -7.34 -3.29 14.96
CA ARG A 124 -8.46 -2.37 14.69
C ARG A 124 -8.11 -0.97 15.16
N GLY A 125 -8.51 0.03 14.37
CA GLY A 125 -8.35 1.44 14.71
C GLY A 125 -9.61 2.27 14.43
N PRO A 126 -9.51 3.60 14.53
CA PRO A 126 -10.63 4.52 14.33
C PRO A 126 -11.31 4.42 12.95
N SER A 127 -10.59 3.97 11.93
CA SER A 127 -11.09 3.78 10.55
C SER A 127 -11.60 2.36 10.27
N GLY A 128 -11.68 1.50 11.28
CA GLY A 128 -12.22 0.14 11.16
C GLY A 128 -11.18 -0.96 11.40
N GLU A 129 -11.56 -2.18 11.03
CA GLU A 129 -10.71 -3.37 11.21
C GLU A 129 -9.59 -3.38 10.18
N ASN A 130 -8.40 -3.87 10.54
CA ASN A 130 -7.29 -3.90 9.59
C ASN A 130 -7.51 -4.93 8.48
N LYS A 131 -8.27 -6.00 8.74
CA LYS A 131 -8.64 -6.99 7.71
C LYS A 131 -9.46 -6.39 6.57
N GLU A 132 -10.35 -5.44 6.87
CA GLU A 132 -11.09 -4.70 5.84
C GLU A 132 -10.14 -3.95 4.90
N TYR A 133 -9.05 -3.39 5.42
CA TYR A 133 -8.04 -2.74 4.59
C TYR A 133 -7.37 -3.73 3.64
N LEU A 134 -6.95 -4.89 4.16
CA LEU A 134 -6.30 -5.94 3.36
C LEU A 134 -7.22 -6.47 2.26
N TYR A 135 -8.45 -6.85 2.60
CA TYR A 135 -9.39 -7.40 1.63
C TYR A 135 -9.82 -6.37 0.58
N ASN A 136 -10.11 -5.13 0.98
CA ASN A 136 -10.44 -4.09 0.02
C ASN A 136 -9.29 -3.78 -0.94
N LEU A 137 -8.04 -3.81 -0.45
CA LEU A 137 -6.87 -3.63 -1.30
C LEU A 137 -6.72 -4.79 -2.30
N HIS A 138 -6.84 -6.02 -1.83
CA HIS A 138 -6.79 -7.19 -2.71
C HIS A 138 -7.89 -7.12 -3.79
N THR A 139 -9.14 -6.89 -3.40
CA THR A 139 -10.26 -6.77 -4.33
C THR A 139 -10.04 -5.63 -5.33
N ALA A 140 -9.52 -4.48 -4.88
CA ALA A 140 -9.25 -3.35 -5.76
C ALA A 140 -8.18 -3.68 -6.81
N LEU A 141 -7.12 -4.41 -6.44
CA LEU A 141 -6.07 -4.83 -7.38
C LEU A 141 -6.58 -5.83 -8.41
N GLU A 142 -7.36 -6.84 -7.99
CA GLU A 142 -7.98 -7.81 -8.92
C GLU A 142 -8.94 -7.14 -9.91
N GLN A 143 -9.59 -6.05 -9.51
CA GLN A 143 -10.52 -5.30 -10.36
C GLN A 143 -9.84 -4.21 -11.20
N LEU A 144 -8.56 -3.89 -10.94
CA LEU A 144 -7.88 -2.75 -11.56
C LEU A 144 -7.51 -3.03 -13.02
N ALA A 145 -6.84 -4.15 -13.27
CA ALA A 145 -6.50 -4.64 -14.61
C ALA A 145 -6.17 -6.14 -14.54
N PRO A 146 -6.30 -6.91 -15.65
CA PRO A 146 -5.96 -8.33 -15.68
C PRO A 146 -4.53 -8.64 -15.22
N GLU A 147 -3.59 -7.72 -15.46
CA GLU A 147 -2.19 -7.82 -15.09
C GLU A 147 -1.84 -7.16 -13.75
N ALA A 148 -2.81 -6.52 -13.06
CA ALA A 148 -2.59 -5.77 -11.83
C ALA A 148 -2.48 -6.62 -10.56
N HIS A 149 -2.18 -7.91 -10.73
CA HIS A 149 -2.04 -8.87 -9.65
C HIS A 149 -0.77 -8.59 -8.83
N ASP A 150 -0.92 -8.58 -7.51
CA ASP A 150 0.18 -8.47 -6.56
C ASP A 150 0.28 -9.78 -5.77
N PRO A 151 1.27 -10.64 -6.08
CA PRO A 151 1.41 -11.95 -5.44
C PRO A 151 1.45 -11.85 -3.92
N HIS A 152 2.10 -10.82 -3.39
CA HIS A 152 2.22 -10.67 -1.95
C HIS A 152 0.88 -10.35 -1.30
N ILE A 153 0.14 -9.36 -1.82
CA ILE A 153 -1.17 -9.00 -1.28
C ILE A 153 -2.13 -10.20 -1.36
N SER A 154 -2.09 -10.94 -2.47
CA SER A 154 -2.94 -12.13 -2.65
C SER A 154 -2.57 -13.28 -1.71
N GLU A 155 -1.28 -13.52 -1.47
CA GLU A 155 -0.83 -14.50 -0.47
C GLU A 155 -1.25 -14.12 0.95
N LEU A 156 -1.09 -12.85 1.31
CA LEU A 156 -1.46 -12.34 2.62
C LEU A 156 -2.97 -12.39 2.86
N ALA A 157 -3.77 -12.01 1.86
CA ALA A 157 -5.22 -12.08 1.92
C ALA A 157 -5.71 -13.54 2.01
N ARG A 158 -5.08 -14.47 1.28
CA ARG A 158 -5.37 -15.90 1.38
C ARG A 158 -5.06 -16.46 2.75
N ALA A 159 -3.87 -16.15 3.30
CA ALA A 159 -3.51 -16.58 4.65
C ALA A 159 -4.49 -16.05 5.70
N ALA A 160 -4.94 -14.79 5.56
CA ALA A 160 -5.94 -14.22 6.46
C ALA A 160 -7.30 -14.94 6.34
N ALA A 161 -7.77 -15.20 5.12
CA ALA A 161 -9.04 -15.90 4.88
C ALA A 161 -9.01 -17.35 5.39
N GLU A 162 -7.89 -18.05 5.23
CA GLU A 162 -7.67 -19.39 5.77
C GLU A 162 -7.73 -19.42 7.30
N ILE A 163 -7.13 -18.44 7.98
CA ILE A 163 -7.19 -18.31 9.45
C ILE A 163 -8.61 -18.05 9.92
N GLU A 164 -9.37 -17.19 9.23
CA GLU A 164 -10.77 -16.88 9.55
C GLU A 164 -11.74 -18.02 9.16
N GLY A 165 -11.32 -18.96 8.31
CA GLY A 165 -12.16 -20.03 7.80
C GLY A 165 -13.22 -19.54 6.81
N ILE A 166 -12.91 -18.49 6.04
CA ILE A 166 -13.80 -17.89 5.03
C ILE A 166 -13.24 -18.09 3.61
N PRO A 167 -14.08 -18.10 2.57
CA PRO A 167 -13.59 -18.05 1.20
C PRO A 167 -12.92 -16.69 0.90
N LEU A 168 -11.95 -16.70 -0.01
CA LEU A 168 -11.43 -15.51 -0.64
C LEU A 168 -12.08 -15.38 -2.01
N ASP A 169 -12.93 -14.36 -2.18
CA ASP A 169 -13.67 -14.08 -3.41
C ASP A 169 -12.83 -13.29 -4.42
#